data_AF-A0AAW2WWY8-F1
#
_entry.id   AF-A0AAW2WWY8-F1
#
_cell.length_a   1.000
_cell.length_b   1.000
_cell.length_c   1.000
_cell.angle_alpha   90.00
_cell.angle_beta   90.00
_cell.angle_gamma   90.00
#
_symmetry.space_group_name_H-M   'P 1'
#
loop_
_entity.id
_entity.type
_entity.pdbx_description
1 polymer ?
#
loop_
_entity_poly.entity_id
_entity_poly.type
_entity_poly.pdbx_seq_one_letter_code
_entity_poly.pdbx_strand_id
1 'polypeptide(L)'
;MVQEGLHQIRDVIENIRETVKYIKISPSRLYRFMEIVKQLQLPTSKGLILDVPTRWNSTYGMLESAMVFRDVFPRYKERDPTYIWLPLQRTGTKQWKSVRL
;
A
#
# COMPACT_ATOMS: atom_id res chain seq x y z
N MET A 1 17.00 4.09 -18.42
CA MET A 1 17.07 3.05 -17.36
C MET A 1 16.94 3.63 -15.95
N VAL A 2 17.57 4.77 -15.60
CA VAL A 2 17.40 5.39 -14.26
C VAL A 2 16.06 6.13 -14.08
N GLN A 3 15.57 6.80 -15.14
CA GLN A 3 14.32 7.57 -15.08
C GLN A 3 13.11 6.68 -14.79
N GLU A 4 13.01 5.52 -15.45
CA GLU A 4 11.94 4.54 -15.24
C GLU A 4 11.82 4.08 -13.78
N GLY A 5 12.93 3.82 -13.11
CA GLY A 5 12.93 3.41 -11.70
C GLY A 5 12.42 4.51 -10.77
N LEU A 6 12.78 5.77 -11.04
CA LEU A 6 12.31 6.92 -10.27
C LEU A 6 10.81 7.17 -10.48
N HIS A 7 10.28 6.93 -11.68
CA HIS A 7 8.84 7.00 -11.95
C HIS A 7 8.08 5.94 -11.16
N GLN A 8 8.52 4.68 -11.19
CA GLN A 8 7.88 3.60 -10.43
C GLN A 8 7.83 3.88 -8.92
N ILE A 9 8.92 4.41 -8.35
CA ILE A 9 8.95 4.77 -6.92
C ILE A 9 7.92 5.87 -6.61
N ARG A 10 7.81 6.88 -7.46
CA ARG A 10 6.82 7.96 -7.28
C ARG A 10 5.40 7.41 -7.34
N ASP A 11 5.10 6.53 -8.29
CA ASP A 11 3.78 5.93 -8.44
C ASP A 11 3.39 5.07 -7.23
N VAL A 12 4.34 4.30 -6.68
CA VAL A 12 4.11 3.53 -5.45
C VAL A 12 3.85 4.46 -4.27
N ILE A 13 4.63 5.53 -4.10
CA ILE A 13 4.41 6.52 -3.03
C ILE A 13 3.02 7.16 -3.16
N GLU A 14 2.61 7.54 -4.37
CA GLU A 14 1.30 8.13 -4.62
C GLU A 14 0.16 7.14 -4.32
N ASN A 15 0.27 5.89 -4.77
CA ASN A 15 -0.73 4.86 -4.48
C ASN A 15 -0.88 4.59 -2.97
N ILE A 16 0.23 4.57 -2.21
CA ILE A 16 0.18 4.43 -0.75
C ILE A 16 -0.54 5.63 -0.14
N ARG A 17 -0.22 6.85 -0.59
CA ARG A 17 -0.85 8.08 -0.11
C ARG A 17 -2.37 8.07 -0.35
N GLU A 18 -2.81 7.72 -1.55
CA GLU A 18 -4.22 7.64 -1.90
C GLU A 18 -4.94 6.51 -1.14
N THR A 19 -4.26 5.38 -0.90
CA THR A 19 -4.76 4.30 -0.03
C THR A 19 -5.04 4.80 1.38
N VAL A 20 -4.09 5.52 1.98
CA VAL A 20 -4.25 6.07 3.33
C VAL A 20 -5.41 7.07 3.39
N LYS A 21 -5.51 7.98 2.42
CA LYS A 21 -6.63 8.93 2.31
C LYS A 21 -7.96 8.21 2.19
N TYR A 22 -8.05 7.24 1.27
CA TYR A 22 -9.27 6.48 1.00
C TYR A 22 -9.79 5.74 2.23
N ILE A 23 -8.90 5.10 2.99
CA ILE A 23 -9.27 4.34 4.19
C ILE A 23 -9.69 5.28 5.33
N LYS A 24 -8.95 6.39 5.52
CA LYS A 24 -9.19 7.31 6.66
C LYS A 24 -10.41 8.20 6.50
N ILE A 25 -10.85 8.50 5.27
CA ILE A 25 -11.95 9.43 5.03
C ILE A 25 -13.31 8.91 5.54
N SER A 26 -13.47 7.60 5.70
CA SER A 26 -14.74 6.99 6.09
C SER A 26 -14.56 6.04 7.28
N PRO A 27 -15.36 6.20 8.35
CA PRO A 27 -15.33 5.29 9.50
C PRO A 27 -15.61 3.83 9.12
N SER A 28 -16.50 3.59 8.15
CA SER A 28 -16.82 2.23 7.70
C SER A 28 -15.65 1.61 6.93
N ARG A 29 -14.93 2.39 6.13
CA ARG A 29 -13.71 1.96 5.43
C ARG A 29 -12.60 1.64 6.42
N LEU A 30 -12.42 2.48 7.44
CA LEU A 30 -11.45 2.24 8.50
C LEU A 30 -11.81 0.99 9.33
N TYR A 31 -13.08 0.81 9.67
CA TYR A 31 -13.54 -0.40 10.38
C TYR A 31 -13.20 -1.67 9.60
N ARG A 32 -13.55 -1.70 8.30
CA ARG A 32 -13.26 -2.84 7.42
C ARG A 32 -11.77 -3.14 7.32
N PHE A 33 -10.93 -2.09 7.32
CA PHE A 33 -9.47 -2.25 7.37
C PHE A 33 -9.03 -2.88 8.69
N MET A 34 -9.54 -2.39 9.82
CA MET A 34 -9.20 -2.90 11.14
C MET A 34 -9.66 -4.34 11.38
N GLU A 35 -10.78 -4.75 10.79
CA GLU A 35 -11.20 -6.16 10.81
C GLU A 35 -10.17 -7.06 10.13
N ILE A 36 -9.65 -6.67 8.98
CA ILE A 36 -8.62 -7.45 8.27
C ILE A 36 -7.31 -7.45 9.09
N VAL A 37 -6.90 -6.30 9.64
CA VAL A 37 -5.72 -6.21 10.53
C VAL A 37 -5.83 -7.20 11.69
N LYS A 38 -6.99 -7.27 12.34
CA LYS A 38 -7.26 -8.21 13.43
C LYS A 38 -7.21 -9.66 12.96
N GLN A 39 -7.82 -9.97 11.81
CA GLN A 39 -7.79 -11.33 11.24
C GLN A 39 -6.39 -11.80 10.90
N LEU A 40 -5.50 -10.89 10.48
CA LEU A 40 -4.09 -11.18 10.21
C LEU A 40 -3.20 -11.10 11.46
N GLN A 41 -3.77 -10.82 12.63
CA GLN A 41 -3.05 -10.69 13.90
C GLN A 41 -1.90 -9.67 13.83
N LEU A 42 -2.09 -8.63 13.02
CA LEU A 42 -1.10 -7.55 12.87
C LEU A 42 -1.18 -6.57 14.06
N PRO A 43 -0.09 -5.86 14.38
CA PRO A 43 -0.09 -4.88 15.47
C PRO A 43 -1.15 -3.79 15.25
N THR A 44 -2.08 -3.66 16.20
CA THR A 44 -3.14 -2.65 16.18
C THR A 44 -2.73 -1.33 16.85
N SER A 45 -1.60 -1.33 17.58
CA SER A 45 -1.02 -0.13 18.18
C SER A 45 -0.42 0.82 17.15
N LYS A 46 -0.11 0.31 15.96
CA LYS A 46 0.30 1.10 14.80
C LYS A 46 -0.91 1.30 13.89
N GLY A 47 -1.02 2.46 13.26
CA GLY A 47 -2.05 2.77 12.27
C GLY A 47 -1.43 3.30 10.99
N LEU A 48 -2.25 3.45 9.95
CA LEU A 48 -1.83 4.11 8.71
C LEU A 48 -1.44 5.57 8.99
N ILE A 49 -0.32 6.01 8.44
CA ILE A 49 0.19 7.38 8.58
C ILE A 49 0.03 8.07 7.23
N LEU A 50 -0.55 9.28 7.22
CA LEU A 50 -0.58 10.11 6.02
C LEU A 50 0.65 11.00 6.04
N ASP A 51 1.35 11.10 4.92
CA ASP A 51 2.54 11.92 4.86
C ASP A 51 2.25 13.39 4.60
N VAL A 52 3.30 14.20 4.75
CA VAL A 52 3.40 15.57 4.25
C VAL A 52 4.31 15.52 3.02
N PRO A 53 3.79 15.71 1.79
CA PRO A 53 4.54 15.47 0.55
C PRO A 53 5.85 16.26 0.41
N THR A 54 5.97 17.39 1.11
CA THR A 54 7.18 18.24 1.11
C THR A 54 8.23 17.81 2.14
N ARG A 55 7.98 16.78 2.95
CA ARG A 55 8.86 16.33 4.04
C ARG A 55 9.15 14.83 3.97
N TRP A 56 10.37 14.48 3.53
CA TRP A 56 10.78 13.09 3.36
C TRP A 56 10.62 12.23 4.62
N ASN A 57 10.89 12.77 5.82
CA ASN A 57 10.70 12.03 7.08
C ASN A 57 9.25 11.57 7.28
N SER A 58 8.28 12.38 6.83
CA SER A 58 6.87 12.04 6.90
C SER A 58 6.50 10.98 5.86
N THR A 59 7.05 11.09 4.65
CA THR A 59 6.90 10.06 3.60
C THR A 59 7.49 8.73 4.06
N TYR A 60 8.67 8.74 4.67
CA TYR A 60 9.29 7.56 5.26
C TYR A 60 8.38 6.90 6.31
N GLY A 61 7.79 7.68 7.23
CA GLY A 61 6.85 7.15 8.22
C GLY A 61 5.59 6.52 7.60
N MET A 62 5.07 7.10 6.51
CA MET A 62 3.96 6.51 5.74
C MET A 62 4.37 5.18 5.08
N LEU A 63 5.56 5.12 4.49
CA LEU A 63 6.09 3.90 3.87
C LEU A 63 6.32 2.79 4.90
N GLU A 64 6.89 3.10 6.06
CA GLU A 64 7.11 2.15 7.14
C GLU A 64 5.78 1.57 7.65
N SER A 65 4.77 2.42 7.87
CA SER A 65 3.43 1.99 8.25
C SER A 65 2.76 1.13 7.16
N ALA A 66 2.84 1.55 5.89
CA ALA A 66 2.28 0.78 4.78
C ALA A 66 2.93 -0.61 4.64
N MET A 67 4.22 -0.73 4.97
CA MET A 67 4.92 -2.01 4.95
C MET A 67 4.39 -2.97 6.02
N VAL A 68 4.06 -2.48 7.22
CA VAL A 68 3.42 -3.28 8.28
C VAL A 68 2.06 -3.85 7.82
N PHE A 69 1.31 -3.07 7.04
CA PHE A 69 -0.03 -3.44 6.56
C PHE A 69 -0.07 -3.95 5.13
N ARG A 70 1.09 -4.32 4.55
CA ARG A 70 1.20 -4.76 3.15
C ARG A 70 0.18 -5.82 2.77
N ASP A 71 -0.01 -6.82 3.62
CA ASP A 71 -0.90 -7.97 3.35
C ASP A 71 -2.38 -7.66 3.60
N VAL A 72 -2.69 -6.49 4.16
CA VAL A 72 -4.06 -6.00 4.35
C VAL A 72 -4.61 -5.47 3.02
N PHE A 73 -3.82 -4.75 2.23
CA PHE A 73 -4.31 -4.05 1.04
C PHE A 73 -4.93 -4.97 -0.03
N PRO A 74 -4.36 -6.15 -0.37
CA PRO A 74 -5.00 -7.08 -1.31
C PRO A 74 -6.34 -7.60 -0.81
N ARG A 75 -6.41 -7.99 0.48
CA ARG A 75 -7.67 -8.44 1.12
C ARG A 75 -8.70 -7.33 1.22
N TYR A 76 -8.23 -6.09 1.39
CA TYR A 76 -9.09 -4.92 1.38
C TYR A 76 -9.72 -4.70 0.00
N LYS A 77 -8.93 -4.84 -1.07
CA LYS A 77 -9.43 -4.78 -2.45
C LYS A 77 -10.48 -5.84 -2.75
N GLU A 78 -10.32 -7.05 -2.23
CA GLU A 78 -11.31 -8.13 -2.37
C GLU A 78 -12.65 -7.77 -1.72
N ARG A 79 -12.64 -7.02 -0.60
CA ARG A 79 -13.85 -6.59 0.12
C ARG A 79 -14.45 -5.29 -0.39
N ASP A 80 -13.65 -4.43 -1.01
CA ASP A 80 -14.07 -3.17 -1.57
C ASP A 80 -13.54 -2.99 -3.00
N PRO A 81 -14.30 -3.42 -4.01
CA PRO A 81 -13.91 -3.27 -5.41
C PRO A 81 -13.67 -1.82 -5.82
N THR A 82 -14.23 -0.83 -5.11
CA THR A 82 -14.08 0.61 -5.44
C THR A 82 -12.73 1.18 -5.00
N TYR A 83 -11.98 0.47 -4.15
CA TYR A 83 -10.60 0.80 -3.82
C TYR A 83 -9.68 0.46 -5.00
N ILE A 84 -9.05 1.43 -5.67
CA ILE A 84 -8.26 1.17 -6.91
C ILE A 84 -6.75 1.40 -6.75
N TRP A 85 -6.30 2.00 -5.65
CA TRP A 85 -4.91 2.43 -5.45
C TRP A 85 -4.01 1.37 -4.86
N LEU A 86 -4.21 0.09 -5.20
CA LEU A 86 -3.46 -1.02 -4.61
C LEU A 86 -1.93 -0.78 -4.80
N PRO A 87 -1.20 -0.43 -3.73
CA PRO A 87 0.16 0.11 -3.87
C PRO A 87 1.20 -0.97 -4.14
N LEU A 88 0.84 -2.23 -3.89
CA LEU A 88 1.72 -3.38 -3.88
C LEU A 88 1.05 -4.52 -4.66
N GLN A 89 0.75 -4.31 -5.95
CA GLN A 89 0.71 -5.46 -6.83
C GLN A 89 2.11 -6.07 -6.82
N ARG A 90 2.23 -7.38 -6.58
CA ARG A 90 3.42 -8.11 -7.04
C ARG A 90 3.53 -7.78 -8.51
N THR A 91 4.50 -6.94 -8.89
CA THR A 91 5.00 -6.87 -10.25
C THR A 91 5.06 -8.31 -10.75
N GLY A 92 4.33 -8.56 -11.84
CA GLY A 92 3.98 -9.90 -12.26
C GLY A 92 5.19 -10.84 -12.23
N THR A 93 5.04 -11.96 -11.55
CA THR A 93 5.85 -13.15 -11.82
C THR A 93 5.52 -13.65 -13.22
N LYS A 94 6.02 -12.98 -14.26
CA LYS A 94 6.15 -13.48 -15.64
C LYS A 94 7.26 -12.71 -16.36
N GLN A 95 8.52 -13.05 -16.10
CA GLN A 95 9.50 -13.36 -17.16
C GLN A 95 10.84 -13.91 -16.60
N TRP A 96 10.84 -15.15 -16.08
CA TRP A 96 12.07 -15.95 -15.97
C TRP A 96 11.76 -17.42 -16.29
N LYS A 97 11.16 -17.67 -17.46
CA LYS A 97 11.11 -19.01 -18.06
C LYS A 97 11.26 -18.90 -19.57
N SER A 98 12.46 -18.55 -20.01
CA SER A 98 13.14 -19.09 -21.21
C SER A 98 14.36 -18.24 -21.51
N VAL A 99 15.47 -18.59 -20.87
CA VAL A 99 16.73 -18.62 -21.60
C VAL A 99 17.15 -20.07 -21.53
N ARG A 100 16.75 -20.84 -22.55
CA ARG A 100 17.48 -22.05 -22.91
C ARG A 100 18.73 -21.55 -23.61
N LEU A 101 19.89 -21.73 -22.97
CA LEU A 101 21.08 -22.12 -23.71
C LEU A 101 21.07 -23.64 -23.76
#